data_AF-A0A9E6DQB0-F1
#
_entry.id   AF-A0A9E6DQB0-F1
#
_cell.length_a   1.000
_cell.length_b   1.000
_cell.length_c   1.000
_cell.angle_alpha   90.00
_cell.angle_beta   90.00
_cell.angle_gamma   90.00
#
_symmetry.space_group_name_H-M   'P 1'
#
loop_
_entity.id
_entity.type
_entity.pdbx_description
1 polymer ?
#
loop_
_entity_poly.entity_id
_entity_poly.type
_entity_poly.pdbx_seq_one_letter_code
_entity_poly.pdbx_strand_id
1 'polypeptide(L)'
;MSSLGLPEPYAAIDSQLDAGDLDAAKAALSAADDDEIYAMLQVKLAVLYGAMPPAQALQRLVELMRKRPDMPGANQLYKEMSANAYNGGSSSLSHSHPPPSVKER
;
A
#
# COMPACT_ATOMS: atom_id res chain seq x y z
N MET A 1 1.51 -16.14 1.82
CA MET A 1 2.78 -15.59 1.28
C MET A 1 2.56 -14.10 1.18
N SER A 2 3.36 -13.27 1.85
CA SER A 2 3.21 -11.81 1.78
C SER A 2 3.37 -11.36 0.34
N SER A 3 2.33 -10.71 -0.20
CA SER A 3 2.28 -10.33 -1.61
C SER A 3 3.34 -9.27 -1.93
N LEU A 4 3.74 -8.50 -0.91
CA LEU A 4 4.60 -7.33 -1.03
C LEU A 4 6.09 -7.57 -0.77
N GLY A 5 6.50 -8.80 -0.41
CA GLY A 5 7.91 -9.12 -0.16
C GLY A 5 8.56 -8.31 0.98
N LEU A 6 7.78 -7.98 2.01
CA LEU A 6 8.22 -7.13 3.13
C LEU A 6 9.09 -7.91 4.13
N PRO A 7 9.97 -7.23 4.88
CA PRO A 7 10.65 -7.85 6.02
C PRO A 7 9.65 -8.13 7.16
N GLU A 8 10.00 -9.05 8.05
CA GLU A 8 9.28 -9.19 9.32
C GLU A 8 9.50 -7.95 10.22
N PRO A 9 8.49 -7.50 10.97
CA PRO A 9 7.16 -8.09 11.16
C PRO A 9 6.12 -7.71 10.08
N TYR A 10 6.46 -6.77 9.19
CA TYR A 10 5.53 -6.21 8.20
C TYR A 10 4.96 -7.25 7.21
N ALA A 11 5.71 -8.31 6.91
CA ALA A 11 5.22 -9.45 6.12
C ALA A 11 3.98 -10.14 6.72
N ALA A 12 3.95 -10.31 8.05
CA ALA A 12 2.82 -10.93 8.74
C ALA A 12 1.59 -10.02 8.69
N ILE A 13 1.80 -8.72 8.89
CA ILE A 13 0.75 -7.69 8.82
C ILE A 13 0.13 -7.66 7.41
N ASP A 14 0.95 -7.68 6.36
CA ASP A 14 0.47 -7.75 4.97
C ASP A 14 -0.41 -8.98 4.72
N SER A 15 -0.01 -10.14 5.25
CA SER A 15 -0.80 -11.37 5.11
C SER A 15 -2.14 -11.30 5.85
N GLN A 16 -2.20 -10.62 7.00
CA GLN A 16 -3.45 -10.38 7.72
C GLN A 16 -4.38 -9.45 6.95
N LEU A 17 -3.83 -8.38 6.37
CA LEU A 17 -4.59 -7.47 5.50
C LEU A 17 -5.16 -8.17 4.27
N ASP A 18 -4.38 -9.08 3.66
CA ASP A 18 -4.82 -9.88 2.51
C ASP A 18 -5.92 -10.88 2.88
N ALA A 19 -5.81 -11.48 4.07
CA ALA A 19 -6.84 -12.38 4.62
C ALA A 19 -8.11 -11.64 5.09
N GLY A 20 -8.13 -10.30 5.10
CA GLY A 20 -9.23 -9.50 5.60
C GLY A 20 -9.31 -9.40 7.13
N ASP A 21 -8.28 -9.86 7.84
CA ASP A 21 -8.20 -9.76 9.30
C ASP A 21 -7.70 -8.37 9.73
N LEU A 22 -8.57 -7.37 9.56
CA LEU A 22 -8.22 -5.96 9.74
C LEU A 22 -7.94 -5.61 11.20
N ASP A 23 -8.62 -6.26 12.15
CA ASP A 23 -8.41 -6.05 13.57
C ASP A 23 -7.03 -6.57 14.04
N ALA A 24 -6.63 -7.78 13.64
CA ALA A 24 -5.30 -8.27 13.98
C ALA A 24 -4.21 -7.48 13.24
N ALA A 25 -4.43 -7.12 11.97
CA ALA A 25 -3.52 -6.27 11.22
C ALA A 25 -3.32 -4.90 11.91
N LYS A 26 -4.40 -4.27 12.38
CA LYS A 26 -4.35 -3.01 13.12
C LYS A 26 -3.59 -3.14 14.44
N ALA A 27 -3.85 -4.22 15.20
CA ALA A 27 -3.16 -4.48 16.46
C ALA A 27 -1.66 -4.70 16.24
N ALA A 28 -1.30 -5.52 15.25
CA ALA A 28 0.09 -5.78 14.89
C ALA A 28 0.80 -4.53 14.37
N LEU A 29 0.11 -3.71 13.55
CA LEU A 29 0.64 -2.45 13.04
C LEU A 29 0.86 -1.43 14.17
N SER A 30 -0.01 -1.39 15.18
CA SER A 30 0.16 -0.49 16.35
C SER A 30 1.37 -0.84 17.22
N ALA A 31 1.91 -2.04 17.09
CA ALA A 31 3.10 -2.50 17.79
C ALA A 31 4.39 -2.39 16.93
N ALA A 32 4.26 -2.02 15.66
CA ALA A 32 5.39 -1.81 14.77
C ALA A 32 5.99 -0.40 14.95
N ASP A 33 7.22 -0.24 14.49
CA ASP A 33 7.91 1.05 14.45
C ASP A 33 7.24 2.02 13.46
N ASP A 34 7.31 3.32 13.76
CA ASP A 34 6.76 4.40 12.92
C ASP A 34 7.70 4.68 11.72
N ASP A 35 7.86 3.68 10.84
CA ASP A 35 8.64 3.77 9.61
C ASP A 35 7.76 4.02 8.38
N GLU A 36 8.38 4.25 7.22
CA GLU A 36 7.60 4.42 5.99
C GLU A 36 6.88 3.14 5.53
N ILE A 37 7.36 1.95 5.93
CA ILE A 37 6.66 0.68 5.68
C ILE A 37 5.39 0.60 6.53
N TYR A 38 5.45 1.06 7.79
CA TYR A 38 4.27 1.22 8.64
C TYR A 38 3.26 2.17 7.97
N ALA A 39 3.71 3.35 7.51
CA ALA A 39 2.85 4.30 6.83
C ALA A 39 2.19 3.70 5.57
N MET A 40 2.93 2.89 4.82
CA MET A 40 2.39 2.19 3.64
C MET A 40 1.29 1.19 4.01
N LEU A 41 1.53 0.34 5.02
CA LEU A 41 0.53 -0.64 5.48
C LEU A 41 -0.67 0.03 6.16
N GLN A 42 -0.45 1.16 6.82
CA GLN A 42 -1.53 1.99 7.37
C GLN A 42 -2.45 2.51 6.25
N VAL A 43 -1.89 2.93 5.12
CA VAL A 43 -2.68 3.33 3.94
C VAL A 43 -3.47 2.15 3.39
N LYS A 44 -2.86 0.95 3.26
CA LYS A 44 -3.56 -0.28 2.83
C LYS A 44 -4.72 -0.62 3.78
N LEU A 45 -4.47 -0.61 5.09
CA LEU A 45 -5.48 -0.84 6.11
C LEU A 45 -6.63 0.18 6.02
N ALA A 46 -6.33 1.47 5.89
CA ALA A 46 -7.36 2.51 5.81
C ALA A 46 -8.27 2.36 4.58
N VAL A 47 -7.73 1.92 3.45
CA VAL A 47 -8.53 1.62 2.24
C VAL A 47 -9.44 0.41 2.49
N LEU A 48 -8.89 -0.68 3.03
CA LEU A 48 -9.65 -1.90 3.31
C LEU A 48 -10.75 -1.68 4.36
N TYR A 49 -10.47 -0.81 5.35
CA TYR A 49 -11.44 -0.41 6.37
C TYR A 49 -12.50 0.58 5.86
N GLY A 50 -12.36 1.09 4.62
CA GLY A 50 -13.23 2.13 4.07
C GLY A 50 -13.05 3.50 4.71
N ALA A 51 -12.01 3.69 5.53
CA ALA A 51 -11.67 4.97 6.15
C ALA A 51 -10.99 5.95 5.17
N MET A 52 -10.43 5.44 4.07
CA MET A 52 -9.74 6.23 3.05
C MET A 52 -10.16 5.78 1.63
N PRO A 53 -10.54 6.73 0.74
CA PRO A 53 -10.83 6.39 -0.64
C PRO A 53 -9.55 6.03 -1.41
N PRO A 54 -9.62 5.12 -2.41
CA PRO A 54 -8.44 4.61 -3.12
C PRO A 54 -7.65 5.71 -3.85
N ALA A 55 -8.31 6.75 -4.36
CA ALA A 55 -7.64 7.88 -5.00
C ALA A 55 -6.73 8.65 -4.01
N GLN A 56 -7.17 8.83 -2.77
CA GLN A 56 -6.38 9.50 -1.73
C GLN A 56 -5.23 8.61 -1.24
N ALA A 57 -5.47 7.31 -1.14
CA ALA A 57 -4.45 6.33 -0.80
C ALA A 57 -3.31 6.29 -1.84
N LEU A 58 -3.64 6.32 -3.13
CA LEU A 58 -2.67 6.40 -4.21
C LEU A 58 -1.80 7.66 -4.11
N GLN A 59 -2.41 8.83 -3.81
CA GLN A 59 -1.63 10.06 -3.62
C GLN A 59 -0.66 9.95 -2.44
N ARG A 60 -1.12 9.43 -1.30
CA ARG A 60 -0.26 9.19 -0.12
C ARG A 60 0.87 8.22 -0.42
N LEU A 61 0.58 7.16 -1.16
CA LEU A 61 1.58 6.17 -1.56
C LEU A 61 2.62 6.79 -2.50
N VAL A 62 2.21 7.64 -3.45
CA VAL A 62 3.14 8.38 -4.32
C VAL A 62 4.04 9.31 -3.51
N GLU A 63 3.51 10.00 -2.50
CA GLU A 63 4.32 10.83 -1.60
C GLU A 63 5.34 9.99 -0.82
N LEU A 64 4.95 8.82 -0.32
CA LEU A 64 5.85 7.88 0.37
C LEU A 64 6.94 7.37 -0.58
N MET A 65 6.58 6.97 -1.80
CA MET A 65 7.53 6.52 -2.82
C MET A 65 8.49 7.62 -3.27
N ARG A 66 8.07 8.89 -3.27
CA ARG A 66 8.99 10.02 -3.53
C ARG A 66 10.00 10.22 -2.42
N LYS A 67 9.61 9.99 -1.16
CA LYS A 67 10.52 10.09 -0.01
C LYS A 67 11.47 8.90 0.07
N ARG A 68 10.97 7.69 -0.16
CA ARG A 68 11.71 6.44 -0.11
C ARG A 68 11.47 5.62 -1.38
N PRO A 69 12.19 5.94 -2.48
CA PRO A 69 12.00 5.26 -3.76
C PRO A 69 12.32 3.77 -3.68
N ASP A 70 13.29 3.38 -2.84
CA ASP A 70 13.72 1.98 -2.63
C ASP A 70 12.87 1.23 -1.59
N MET A 71 11.63 1.67 -1.31
CA MET A 71 10.77 1.00 -0.35
C MET A 71 10.28 -0.36 -0.90
N PRO A 72 10.51 -1.48 -0.17
CA PRO A 72 10.03 -2.79 -0.59
C PRO A 72 8.49 -2.81 -0.61
N GLY A 73 7.92 -3.48 -1.61
CA GLY A 73 6.46 -3.62 -1.75
C GLY A 73 5.70 -2.39 -2.24
N ALA A 74 6.26 -1.17 -2.16
CA ALA A 74 5.52 0.05 -2.52
C ALA A 74 5.05 0.09 -3.99
N ASN A 75 5.91 -0.32 -4.92
CA ASN A 75 5.57 -0.43 -6.34
C ASN A 75 4.43 -1.43 -6.60
N GLN A 76 4.44 -2.54 -5.86
CA GLN A 76 3.46 -3.61 -6.03
C GLN A 76 2.11 -3.16 -5.47
N LEU A 77 2.10 -2.60 -4.26
CA LEU A 77 0.91 -2.03 -3.66
C LEU A 77 0.29 -0.92 -4.52
N TYR A 78 1.11 -0.06 -5.12
CA TYR A 78 0.65 0.98 -6.04
C TYR A 78 -0.07 0.39 -7.25
N LYS A 79 0.50 -0.65 -7.88
CA LYS A 79 -0.13 -1.35 -9.01
C LYS A 79 -1.44 -2.01 -8.60
N GLU A 80 -1.47 -2.68 -7.45
CA GLU A 80 -2.68 -3.33 -6.92
C GLU A 80 -3.79 -2.32 -6.64
N MET A 81 -3.48 -1.23 -5.93
CA MET A 81 -4.45 -0.17 -5.64
C MET A 81 -4.94 0.54 -6.90
N SER A 82 -4.04 0.79 -7.85
CA SER A 82 -4.40 1.40 -9.14
C SER A 82 -5.32 0.49 -9.94
N ALA A 83 -5.03 -0.81 -10.01
CA ALA A 83 -5.88 -1.79 -10.67
C ALA A 83 -7.25 -1.92 -10.00
N ASN A 84 -7.30 -1.87 -8.66
CA ASN A 84 -8.55 -1.93 -7.91
C ASN A 84 -9.41 -0.66 -8.11
N ALA A 85 -8.77 0.52 -8.12
CA ALA A 85 -9.45 1.79 -8.42
C ALA A 85 -10.04 1.82 -9.84
N TYR A 86 -9.35 1.19 -10.80
CA TYR A 86 -9.82 1.07 -12.18
C TYR A 86 -11.01 0.09 -12.32
N ASN A 87 -10.94 -1.07 -11.68
CA ASN A 87 -12.02 -2.07 -11.70
C ASN A 87 -13.26 -1.65 -10.89
N GLY A 88 -13.09 -0.83 -9.84
CA GLY A 88 -14.17 -0.32 -8.98
C GLY A 88 -15.11 0.69 -9.63
N GLY A 89 -14.98 0.99 -10.92
CA GLY A 89 -15.94 1.80 -11.68
C GLY A 89 -15.52 3.23 -12.00
N SER A 90 -14.25 3.61 -11.78
CA SER A 90 -13.75 4.93 -12.22
C SER A 90 -13.06 4.81 -13.59
N SER A 91 -13.85 4.56 -14.63
CA SER A 91 -13.42 4.65 -16.03
C SER A 91 -13.04 6.09 -16.37
N SER A 92 -11.78 6.47 -16.10
CA SER A 92 -11.20 7.67 -16.67
C SER A 92 -9.95 7.29 -17.46
N LEU A 93 -10.04 7.40 -18.78
CA LEU A 93 -9.00 7.19 -19.79
C LEU A 93 -7.79 8.13 -19.66
N SER A 94 -7.56 8.73 -18.47
CA SER A 94 -6.56 9.78 -18.23
C SER A 94 -5.57 9.46 -17.09
N HIS A 95 -5.70 8.34 -16.38
CA HIS A 95 -4.78 7.98 -15.30
C HIS A 95 -3.55 7.20 -15.78
N SER A 96 -2.92 7.69 -16.85
CA SER A 96 -1.52 7.39 -17.15
C SER A 96 -0.63 8.17 -16.20
N HIS A 97 -0.66 7.84 -14.91
CA HIS A 97 0.40 8.28 -14.01
C HIS A 97 1.56 7.31 -14.17
N PRO A 98 2.67 7.70 -14.83
CA PRO A 98 3.84 6.84 -14.89
C PRO A 98 4.26 6.51 -13.45
N PRO A 99 4.63 5.24 -13.17
CA PRO A 99 5.22 4.91 -11.88
C PRO A 99 6.45 5.81 -11.66
N PRO A 100 6.72 6.27 -10.43
CA PRO A 100 7.96 7.00 -10.16
C PRO A 100 9.14 6.12 -10.58
N SER A 101 10.10 6.71 -11.30
CA SER A 101 11.29 6.02 -11.76
C SER A 101 12.13 5.55 -10.58
N VAL A 102 12.01 4.28 -10.21
CA VAL A 102 12.90 3.64 -9.25
C VAL A 102 14.07 3.06 -10.05
N LYS A 103 15.30 3.46 -9.72
CA LYS A 103 16.49 2.88 -10.36
C LYS A 103 16.63 1.45 -9.86
N GLU A 104 16.23 0.48 -10.67
CA GLU A 104 16.69 -0.91 -10.52
C GLU A 104 18.21 -0.89 -10.66
N ARG A 105 18.92 -1.21 -9.59
CA ARG A 105 20.38 -1.28 -9.58
C ARG A 105 20.86 -2.60 -9.03
#